data_AF-B4PMP0-F1
#
_entry.id   AF-B4PMP0-F1
#
_cell.length_a   1.000
_cell.length_b   1.000
_cell.length_c   1.000
_cell.angle_alpha   90.00
_cell.angle_beta   90.00
_cell.angle_gamma   90.00
#
_symmetry.space_group_name_H-M   'P 1'
#
loop_
_entity.id
_entity.type
_entity.pdbx_description
1 polymer ?
#
loop_
_entity_poly.entity_id
_entity_poly.type
_entity_poly.pdbx_seq_one_letter_code
_entity_poly.pdbx_strand_id
1 'polypeptide(L)'
;MSASTRSSVTRKSSLSKSSSSDKSAKSSSNSAKTPTTASGNKQKMQYTKTRERMVDDVPLPPAHKLTMSEVYDDPKTGKPNFDALRQHFLLEGRIEEAVALRIITEGAALLREEKNMIDVEAPITVCGDIHGQFFDLVKLFEVGGPPATTRYLFLGDYVDRGYFSIECVLYLWSLKITYPTTLSLLRGNHECRHLTEYFTFKQECIIKYSESIYDACMEAFDCLPLAALLNHQFLCIHGGLSPEIFTLDDIKTLNRFREPPAYGPMCDLLWSDPLEDFGNEKTNEFFSHNSVRGCSYFFSYSACCEFLQKNNLLSIVRAHEAQDAGYRMYRKNQVTGFPSLITIFSAPNYLDVYNNKAAVLKYENNVMNIRQFNCSPHPYWLPNFMDVFTWSLPFVGEKVTEMLVNILNICSDDELVAGPDDELEEELRKKIVLVPANASNNNNNNNTPSKPASMSALRKEIIRNKIRAIGKMSRVFSILREESESVLQLKGLTPTGALPVGALSGGRDSLKEALEGLTASSHIHSFEEAKGLDAVNERMPPRRPLLMSASSSSITTVTRSSSSTNNNNNSSSSSNNNSSSTTTTTTKDISNTSSNDTATVTKTSRTTVKSATTSNVRAGFTAKKFS
;
A
#
# COMPACT_ATOMS: atom_id res chain seq x y z
N MET A 1 44.87 57.83 16.69
CA MET A 1 44.09 57.90 17.95
C MET A 1 43.27 56.62 18.01
N SER A 2 43.53 55.63 18.88
CA SER A 2 43.49 55.63 20.36
C SER A 2 42.05 55.74 20.89
N ALA A 3 41.49 54.79 21.65
CA ALA A 3 42.07 53.55 22.19
C ALA A 3 41.04 52.40 22.25
N SER A 4 41.48 51.21 22.65
CA SER A 4 40.69 49.98 22.72
C SER A 4 40.79 49.36 24.12
N THR A 5 39.69 48.81 24.63
CA THR A 5 39.74 47.91 25.80
C THR A 5 38.70 46.79 25.66
N ARG A 6 39.16 45.54 25.73
CA ARG A 6 38.31 44.36 25.99
C ARG A 6 38.09 44.22 27.50
N SER A 7 37.04 43.51 27.91
CA SER A 7 37.14 42.67 29.10
C SER A 7 36.63 41.26 28.79
N SER A 8 37.28 40.26 29.37
CA SER A 8 36.99 38.84 29.17
C SER A 8 37.17 38.12 30.51
N VAL A 9 36.21 37.29 30.90
CA VAL A 9 36.32 36.41 32.07
C VAL A 9 36.09 34.97 31.63
N THR A 10 36.83 34.05 32.22
CA THR A 10 37.10 32.71 31.68
C THR A 10 36.39 31.59 32.44
N ARG A 11 36.28 30.42 31.77
CA ARG A 11 35.95 29.14 32.41
C ARG A 11 36.87 28.87 33.61
N LYS A 12 36.34 28.20 34.64
CA LYS A 12 37.12 27.31 35.52
C LYS A 12 36.29 26.10 35.95
N SER A 13 36.98 25.02 36.33
CA SER A 13 36.40 23.71 36.61
C SER A 13 37.05 23.05 37.83
N SER A 14 36.26 22.26 38.55
CA SER A 14 36.64 21.36 39.66
C SER A 14 35.45 20.40 39.85
N LEU A 15 35.53 19.07 39.77
CA LEU A 15 36.66 18.14 39.87
C LEU A 15 37.37 18.19 41.23
N SER A 16 36.71 17.63 42.25
CA SER A 16 37.34 17.11 43.47
C SER A 16 37.83 15.67 43.23
N LYS A 17 38.94 15.29 43.86
CA LYS A 17 39.64 14.01 43.62
C LYS A 17 39.48 13.02 44.78
N SER A 18 39.33 11.75 44.40
CA SER A 18 39.82 10.51 45.04
C SER A 18 40.40 10.52 46.47
N SER A 19 40.02 9.50 47.24
CA SER A 19 40.97 8.71 48.04
C SER A 19 40.64 7.22 47.94
N SER A 20 41.64 6.35 48.13
CA SER A 20 41.51 4.90 47.85
C SER A 20 42.42 4.06 48.74
N SER A 21 41.82 3.17 49.55
CA SER A 21 42.41 2.04 50.29
C SER A 21 41.29 1.35 51.10
N ASP A 22 41.37 0.07 51.51
CA ASP A 22 42.39 -0.94 51.23
C ASP A 22 41.79 -2.36 51.14
N LYS A 23 42.59 -3.35 50.70
CA LYS A 23 42.27 -4.79 50.79
C LYS A 23 42.95 -5.44 51.99
N SER A 24 42.22 -6.25 52.76
CA SER A 24 42.81 -7.35 53.53
C SER A 24 41.79 -8.47 53.78
N ALA A 25 42.25 -9.69 54.05
CA ALA A 25 41.40 -10.86 54.29
C ALA A 25 42.17 -11.97 55.02
N LYS A 26 41.52 -12.69 55.96
CA LYS A 26 41.59 -14.18 56.13
C LYS A 26 40.83 -14.73 57.37
N SER A 27 40.51 -16.03 57.25
CA SER A 27 40.43 -17.08 58.30
C SER A 27 39.49 -16.97 59.51
N SER A 28 38.29 -17.55 59.35
CA SER A 28 37.79 -18.78 60.01
C SER A 28 37.92 -19.03 61.54
N SER A 29 36.79 -19.39 62.16
CA SER A 29 36.69 -20.50 63.14
C SER A 29 35.25 -21.06 63.20
N ASN A 30 35.07 -22.27 63.77
CA ASN A 30 33.81 -23.04 63.71
C ASN A 30 33.03 -23.03 65.04
N SER A 31 31.70 -23.08 64.97
CA SER A 31 30.88 -24.06 65.74
C SER A 31 29.45 -24.14 65.16
N ALA A 32 28.74 -25.24 65.41
CA ALA A 32 27.49 -25.59 64.71
C ALA A 32 26.27 -25.66 65.64
N LYS A 33 25.05 -25.56 65.06
CA LYS A 33 23.87 -26.32 65.53
C LYS A 33 22.70 -26.35 64.53
N THR A 34 22.25 -27.58 64.24
CA THR A 34 20.89 -28.04 63.89
C THR A 34 20.18 -27.46 62.64
N PRO A 35 19.69 -28.31 61.70
CA PRO A 35 18.90 -27.86 60.55
C PRO A 35 17.41 -27.70 60.87
N THR A 36 16.82 -26.58 60.46
CA THR A 36 15.35 -26.38 60.42
C THR A 36 14.86 -26.40 58.98
N THR A 37 13.75 -27.10 58.75
CA THR A 37 13.10 -27.35 57.45
C THR A 37 13.04 -26.14 56.52
N ALA A 38 13.55 -26.29 55.30
CA ALA A 38 13.42 -25.29 54.24
C ALA A 38 11.97 -25.21 53.74
N SER A 39 11.25 -24.15 54.09
CA SER A 39 9.97 -23.82 53.46
C SER A 39 10.20 -23.36 52.02
N GLY A 40 9.66 -24.09 51.05
CA GLY A 40 9.82 -23.79 49.63
C GLY A 40 9.17 -22.47 49.25
N ASN A 41 9.98 -21.46 48.95
CA ASN A 41 9.51 -20.11 48.63
C ASN A 41 8.89 -20.09 47.22
N LYS A 42 7.58 -20.40 47.13
CA LYS A 42 6.82 -20.30 45.88
C LYS A 42 6.82 -18.84 45.41
N GLN A 43 7.56 -18.54 44.35
CA GLN A 43 7.35 -17.30 43.60
C GLN A 43 5.88 -17.26 43.17
N LYS A 44 5.12 -16.27 43.68
CA LYS A 44 3.80 -15.97 43.13
C LYS A 44 3.99 -15.54 41.69
N MET A 45 3.46 -16.31 40.73
CA MET A 45 3.33 -15.82 39.37
C MET A 45 2.44 -14.57 39.42
N GLN A 46 2.99 -13.45 38.99
CA GLN A 46 2.29 -12.17 38.95
C GLN A 46 1.36 -12.19 37.75
N TYR A 47 0.11 -12.62 37.95
CA TYR A 47 -0.90 -12.68 36.90
C TYR A 47 -1.12 -11.30 36.29
N THR A 48 -0.69 -11.15 35.04
CA THR A 48 -0.92 -9.94 34.24
C THR A 48 -2.41 -9.75 34.02
N LYS A 49 -2.92 -8.55 34.28
CA LYS A 49 -4.36 -8.25 34.18
C LYS A 49 -4.77 -8.10 32.71
N THR A 50 -5.32 -9.15 32.12
CA THR A 50 -5.76 -9.22 30.71
C THR A 50 -6.92 -8.28 30.32
N ARG A 51 -7.32 -7.35 31.18
CA ARG A 51 -8.38 -6.34 30.95
C ARG A 51 -7.88 -4.90 31.04
N GLU A 52 -6.61 -4.70 31.44
CA GLU A 52 -5.95 -3.40 31.49
C GLU A 52 -4.92 -3.32 30.36
N ARG A 53 -4.53 -2.10 29.97
CA ARG A 53 -3.62 -1.88 28.84
C ARG A 53 -2.21 -2.38 29.18
N MET A 54 -1.62 -3.18 28.29
CA MET A 54 -0.34 -3.85 28.52
C MET A 54 0.91 -2.97 28.37
N VAL A 55 0.79 -1.92 27.56
CA VAL A 55 1.84 -0.96 27.22
C VAL A 55 1.19 0.40 27.37
N ASP A 56 1.36 1.03 28.54
CA ASP A 56 0.61 2.22 28.95
C ASP A 56 1.32 3.54 28.64
N ASP A 57 2.63 3.50 28.38
CA ASP A 57 3.51 4.61 28.03
C ASP A 57 3.36 5.10 26.57
N VAL A 58 3.08 4.20 25.63
CA VAL A 58 2.73 4.55 24.24
C VAL A 58 1.47 5.44 24.24
N PRO A 59 1.39 6.54 23.49
CA PRO A 59 0.16 7.35 23.41
C PRO A 59 -1.09 6.57 22.96
N LEU A 60 -2.28 7.13 23.19
CA LEU A 60 -3.55 6.62 22.66
C LEU A 60 -4.12 7.61 21.64
N PRO A 61 -4.56 7.14 20.46
CA PRO A 61 -5.27 7.98 19.51
C PRO A 61 -6.53 8.64 20.11
N PRO A 62 -6.75 9.95 19.90
CA PRO A 62 -7.97 10.63 20.33
C PRO A 62 -9.23 9.99 19.75
N ALA A 63 -10.11 9.51 20.63
CA ALA A 63 -11.44 9.05 20.25
C ALA A 63 -12.39 10.20 19.88
N HIS A 64 -12.07 11.44 20.29
CA HIS A 64 -12.77 12.65 19.87
C HIS A 64 -12.40 13.03 18.43
N LYS A 65 -13.41 13.41 17.64
CA LYS A 65 -13.21 13.96 16.30
C LYS A 65 -13.36 15.47 16.35
N LEU A 66 -12.37 16.23 15.88
CA LEU A 66 -12.48 17.69 15.88
C LEU A 66 -13.66 18.13 15.00
N THR A 67 -14.51 18.94 15.62
CA THR A 67 -15.73 19.49 15.04
C THR A 67 -15.46 20.72 14.17
N MET A 68 -16.47 21.13 13.40
CA MET A 68 -16.40 22.35 12.59
C MET A 68 -16.02 23.60 13.41
N SER A 69 -16.48 23.69 14.66
CA SER A 69 -16.17 24.79 15.59
C SER A 69 -14.78 24.72 16.24
N GLU A 70 -14.12 23.56 16.23
CA GLU A 70 -12.75 23.41 16.74
C GLU A 70 -11.70 23.61 15.63
N VAL A 71 -12.07 23.33 14.38
CA VAL A 71 -11.19 23.53 13.22
C VAL A 71 -11.38 24.90 12.56
N TYR A 72 -12.59 25.45 12.54
CA TYR A 72 -12.86 26.82 12.08
C TYR A 72 -13.29 27.68 13.27
N ASP A 73 -12.35 27.91 14.18
CA ASP A 73 -12.52 28.54 15.49
C ASP A 73 -12.76 30.06 15.43
N ASP A 74 -12.15 30.77 14.47
CA ASP A 74 -12.45 32.18 14.19
C ASP A 74 -13.41 32.36 13.00
N PRO A 75 -14.73 32.56 13.22
CA PRO A 75 -15.69 32.81 12.15
C PRO A 75 -15.49 34.17 11.44
N LYS A 76 -14.57 35.03 11.87
CA LYS A 76 -14.23 36.28 11.15
C LYS A 76 -13.23 36.07 10.03
N THR A 77 -12.27 35.15 10.21
CA THR A 77 -11.34 34.78 9.13
C THR A 77 -11.92 33.69 8.24
N GLY A 78 -12.75 32.79 8.81
CA GLY A 78 -13.33 31.66 8.09
C GLY A 78 -12.31 30.61 7.66
N LYS A 79 -11.07 30.69 8.15
CA LYS A 79 -9.95 29.81 7.81
C LYS A 79 -9.84 28.63 8.77
N PRO A 80 -9.27 27.48 8.34
CA PRO A 80 -9.00 26.35 9.21
C PRO A 80 -7.77 26.60 10.09
N ASN A 81 -7.86 26.25 11.38
CA ASN A 81 -6.77 26.25 12.34
C ASN A 81 -5.83 25.04 12.06
N PHE A 82 -4.91 25.25 11.12
CA PHE A 82 -3.92 24.24 10.71
C PHE A 82 -2.99 23.80 11.86
N ASP A 83 -2.74 24.65 12.86
CA ASP A 83 -1.94 24.30 14.04
C ASP A 83 -2.66 23.27 14.93
N ALA A 84 -3.98 23.42 15.13
CA ALA A 84 -4.82 22.44 15.82
C ALA A 84 -4.92 21.12 15.04
N LEU A 85 -5.14 21.20 13.72
CA LEU A 85 -5.11 20.02 12.84
C LEU A 85 -3.79 19.26 12.95
N ARG A 86 -2.64 19.95 12.89
CA ARG A 86 -1.31 19.33 13.04
C ARG A 86 -1.16 18.61 14.38
N GLN A 87 -1.55 19.26 15.49
CA GLN A 87 -1.44 18.66 16.83
C GLN A 87 -2.32 17.41 16.96
N HIS A 88 -3.52 17.40 16.36
CA HIS A 88 -4.44 16.27 16.40
C HIS A 88 -3.98 15.10 15.52
N PHE A 89 -3.53 15.38 14.29
CA PHE A 89 -3.00 14.37 13.37
C PHE A 89 -1.69 13.73 13.87
N LEU A 90 -0.83 14.49 14.57
CA LEU A 90 0.36 13.95 15.25
C LEU A 90 0.04 12.94 16.37
N LEU A 91 -1.23 12.87 16.80
CA LEU A 91 -1.75 11.90 17.76
C LEU A 91 -2.67 10.85 17.09
N GLU A 92 -2.69 10.74 15.76
CA GLU A 92 -3.63 9.92 14.98
C GLU A 92 -5.13 10.27 15.16
N GLY A 93 -5.41 11.46 15.71
CA GLY A 93 -6.76 11.97 15.87
C GLY A 93 -7.39 12.28 14.51
N ARG A 94 -8.66 11.92 14.33
CA ARG A 94 -9.43 12.18 13.09
C ARG A 94 -10.32 13.41 13.24
N ILE A 95 -10.78 14.00 12.15
CA ILE A 95 -11.78 15.10 12.18
C ILE A 95 -13.18 14.61 11.77
N GLU A 96 -14.21 15.43 11.94
CA GLU A 96 -15.54 15.14 11.39
C GLU A 96 -15.51 15.14 9.85
N GLU A 97 -16.30 14.26 9.22
CA GLU A 97 -16.32 14.12 7.75
C GLU A 97 -16.73 15.41 7.04
N ALA A 98 -17.70 16.16 7.60
CA ALA A 98 -18.11 17.45 7.07
C ALA A 98 -16.98 18.50 7.11
N VAL A 99 -16.02 18.38 8.03
CA VAL A 99 -14.86 19.28 8.14
C VAL A 99 -13.78 18.88 7.14
N ALA A 100 -13.51 17.58 7.01
CA ALA A 100 -12.62 17.06 5.98
C ALA A 100 -13.09 17.45 4.57
N LEU A 101 -14.37 17.21 4.27
CA LEU A 101 -15.00 17.58 3.00
C LEU A 101 -14.92 19.09 2.73
N ARG A 102 -15.10 19.94 3.76
CA ARG A 102 -14.99 21.39 3.63
C ARG A 102 -13.55 21.82 3.30
N ILE A 103 -12.54 21.29 4.00
CA ILE A 103 -11.13 21.59 3.72
C ILE A 103 -10.75 21.17 2.29
N ILE A 104 -11.17 19.97 1.87
CA ILE A 104 -10.89 19.44 0.53
C ILE A 104 -11.53 20.33 -0.55
N THR A 105 -12.81 20.70 -0.38
CA THR A 105 -13.56 21.49 -1.37
C THR A 105 -13.16 22.98 -1.41
N GLU A 106 -12.86 23.62 -0.26
CA GLU A 106 -12.32 24.99 -0.23
C GLU A 106 -10.93 25.07 -0.87
N GLY A 107 -10.05 24.10 -0.58
CA GLY A 107 -8.74 24.03 -1.24
C GLY A 107 -8.85 23.71 -2.73
N ALA A 108 -9.75 22.82 -3.13
CA ALA A 108 -10.03 22.52 -4.55
C ALA A 108 -10.53 23.75 -5.32
N ALA A 109 -11.37 24.59 -4.71
CA ALA A 109 -11.83 25.83 -5.33
C ALA A 109 -10.66 26.79 -5.63
N LEU A 110 -9.76 26.99 -4.67
CA LEU A 110 -8.56 27.82 -4.85
C LEU A 110 -7.62 27.24 -5.95
N LEU A 111 -7.36 25.93 -5.91
CA LEU A 111 -6.54 25.25 -6.93
C LEU A 111 -7.16 25.34 -8.33
N ARG A 112 -8.49 25.39 -8.44
CA ARG A 112 -9.22 25.49 -9.71
C ARG A 112 -9.10 26.87 -10.37
N GLU A 113 -8.92 27.92 -9.59
CA GLU A 113 -8.67 29.28 -10.08
C GLU A 113 -7.22 29.49 -10.56
N GLU A 114 -6.29 28.63 -10.14
CA GLU A 114 -4.88 28.71 -10.56
C GLU A 114 -4.66 28.28 -12.02
N LYS A 115 -3.58 28.79 -12.63
CA LYS A 115 -3.13 28.44 -13.98
C LYS A 115 -2.58 27.00 -14.02
N ASN A 116 -2.51 26.38 -15.20
CA ASN A 116 -1.80 25.10 -15.38
C ASN A 116 -0.32 25.21 -15.01
N MET A 117 0.31 26.33 -15.41
CA MET A 117 1.64 26.73 -14.99
C MET A 117 1.51 28.01 -14.19
N ILE A 118 1.74 27.92 -12.89
CA ILE A 118 1.70 29.08 -11.97
C ILE A 118 3.04 29.83 -11.98
N ASP A 119 3.00 31.15 -11.81
CA ASP A 119 4.21 31.98 -11.67
C ASP A 119 4.53 32.14 -10.17
N VAL A 120 5.76 31.82 -9.74
CA VAL A 120 6.14 31.89 -8.32
C VAL A 120 7.50 32.57 -8.12
N GLU A 121 7.58 33.47 -7.15
CA GLU A 121 8.78 34.26 -6.86
C GLU A 121 9.62 33.69 -5.70
N ALA A 122 10.91 34.02 -5.70
CA ALA A 122 11.83 33.80 -4.59
C ALA A 122 11.68 34.90 -3.50
N PRO A 123 12.05 34.65 -2.23
CA PRO A 123 12.62 33.41 -1.68
C PRO A 123 11.57 32.31 -1.51
N ILE A 124 11.95 31.06 -1.77
CA ILE A 124 11.03 29.90 -1.74
C ILE A 124 11.72 28.63 -1.21
N THR A 125 10.92 27.72 -0.65
CA THR A 125 11.31 26.33 -0.37
C THR A 125 10.57 25.40 -1.33
N VAL A 126 11.30 24.67 -2.17
CA VAL A 126 10.77 23.66 -3.11
C VAL A 126 10.93 22.26 -2.51
N CYS A 127 9.86 21.47 -2.56
CA CYS A 127 9.74 20.15 -1.93
C CYS A 127 9.28 19.13 -2.97
N GLY A 128 9.86 17.92 -2.93
CA GLY A 128 9.43 16.79 -3.75
C GLY A 128 8.39 15.92 -3.05
N ASP A 129 8.36 14.66 -3.45
CA ASP A 129 7.42 13.61 -3.04
C ASP A 129 7.32 13.47 -1.50
N ILE A 130 6.11 13.22 -1.00
CA ILE A 130 5.78 13.13 0.44
C ILE A 130 5.18 11.76 0.80
N HIS A 131 4.47 11.10 -0.13
CA HIS A 131 3.96 9.72 -0.02
C HIS A 131 3.36 9.35 1.35
N GLY A 132 2.43 10.18 1.85
CA GLY A 132 1.74 9.91 3.12
C GLY A 132 2.63 9.85 4.37
N GLN A 133 3.88 10.31 4.34
CA GLN A 133 4.76 10.40 5.51
C GLN A 133 4.49 11.68 6.33
N PHE A 134 3.29 11.79 6.92
CA PHE A 134 2.84 13.00 7.63
C PHE A 134 3.79 13.49 8.73
N PHE A 135 4.40 12.57 9.49
CA PHE A 135 5.34 12.89 10.56
C PHE A 135 6.63 13.55 10.01
N ASP A 136 7.07 13.15 8.82
CA ASP A 136 8.19 13.78 8.12
C ASP A 136 7.78 15.06 7.37
N LEU A 137 6.52 15.19 6.94
CA LEU A 137 5.97 16.45 6.45
C LEU A 137 5.98 17.52 7.55
N VAL A 138 5.67 17.16 8.80
CA VAL A 138 5.87 18.07 9.95
C VAL A 138 7.34 18.44 10.11
N LYS A 139 8.25 17.47 9.98
CA LYS A 139 9.70 17.73 10.06
C LYS A 139 10.22 18.63 8.93
N LEU A 140 9.66 18.50 7.73
CA LEU A 140 9.95 19.32 6.57
C LEU A 140 9.60 20.80 6.81
N PHE A 141 8.53 21.10 7.54
CA PHE A 141 8.22 22.49 7.94
C PHE A 141 9.16 23.05 9.00
N GLU A 142 9.71 22.24 9.91
CA GLU A 142 10.78 22.69 10.82
C GLU A 142 12.08 23.05 10.06
N VAL A 143 12.41 22.29 9.00
CA VAL A 143 13.66 22.42 8.24
C VAL A 143 13.59 23.48 7.15
N GLY A 144 12.44 23.59 6.47
CA GLY A 144 12.17 24.61 5.46
C GLY A 144 11.83 25.98 6.06
N GLY A 145 11.07 26.01 7.16
CA GLY A 145 10.65 27.22 7.87
C GLY A 145 9.12 27.32 8.00
N PRO A 146 8.60 28.13 8.94
CA PRO A 146 7.16 28.22 9.17
C PRO A 146 6.45 28.80 7.93
N PRO A 147 5.35 28.19 7.44
CA PRO A 147 4.66 28.64 6.23
C PRO A 147 4.05 30.05 6.37
N ALA A 148 3.83 30.51 7.61
CA ALA A 148 3.43 31.88 7.92
C ALA A 148 4.41 32.96 7.43
N THR A 149 5.69 32.62 7.23
CA THR A 149 6.74 33.55 6.77
C THR A 149 7.62 33.00 5.65
N THR A 150 7.24 31.86 5.06
CA THR A 150 8.07 31.11 4.10
C THR A 150 7.22 30.73 2.90
N ARG A 151 7.65 31.09 1.68
CA ARG A 151 6.97 30.63 0.46
C ARG A 151 7.32 29.16 0.21
N TYR A 152 6.35 28.38 -0.25
CA TYR A 152 6.45 26.95 -0.47
C TYR A 152 5.94 26.55 -1.84
N LEU A 153 6.64 25.62 -2.49
CA LEU A 153 6.20 24.90 -3.68
C LEU A 153 6.41 23.41 -3.45
N PHE A 154 5.34 22.62 -3.49
CA PHE A 154 5.40 21.16 -3.51
C PHE A 154 5.18 20.67 -4.95
N LEU A 155 5.96 19.67 -5.38
CA LEU A 155 5.98 19.21 -6.77
C LEU A 155 4.97 18.10 -7.09
N GLY A 156 4.50 17.36 -6.09
CA GLY A 156 3.50 16.30 -6.27
C GLY A 156 3.61 15.19 -5.22
N ASP A 157 2.88 14.10 -5.45
CA ASP A 157 2.92 12.83 -4.72
C ASP A 157 2.79 13.00 -3.20
N TYR A 158 1.64 13.51 -2.80
CA TYR A 158 1.22 13.68 -1.40
C TYR A 158 0.76 12.36 -0.76
N VAL A 159 0.32 11.42 -1.59
CA VAL A 159 -0.46 10.22 -1.19
C VAL A 159 0.18 8.90 -1.62
N ASP A 160 -0.49 7.82 -1.21
CA ASP A 160 -0.07 6.42 -1.36
C ASP A 160 1.24 6.07 -0.67
N ARG A 161 1.55 4.77 -0.67
CA ARG A 161 2.77 4.14 -0.16
C ARG A 161 2.88 4.20 1.37
N GLY A 162 2.94 5.40 1.95
CA GLY A 162 2.77 5.61 3.39
C GLY A 162 1.31 5.50 3.83
N TYR A 163 1.10 5.57 5.15
CA TYR A 163 -0.20 5.32 5.79
C TYR A 163 -0.83 6.56 6.47
N PHE A 164 -0.32 7.77 6.17
CA PHE A 164 -0.88 9.06 6.65
C PHE A 164 -1.12 10.05 5.51
N SER A 165 -1.56 9.53 4.35
CA SER A 165 -1.86 10.30 3.14
C SER A 165 -2.99 11.31 3.34
N ILE A 166 -4.06 10.94 4.05
CA ILE A 166 -5.20 11.85 4.23
C ILE A 166 -4.88 12.97 5.22
N GLU A 167 -4.02 12.73 6.21
CA GLU A 167 -3.48 13.76 7.10
C GLU A 167 -2.55 14.72 6.33
N CYS A 168 -1.71 14.21 5.41
CA CYS A 168 -0.95 15.04 4.48
C CYS A 168 -1.86 15.95 3.63
N VAL A 169 -2.88 15.39 2.97
CA VAL A 169 -3.83 16.14 2.12
C VAL A 169 -4.58 17.18 2.95
N LEU A 170 -5.22 16.79 4.07
CA LEU A 170 -5.99 17.71 4.90
C LEU A 170 -5.13 18.84 5.48
N TYR A 171 -3.90 18.55 5.91
CA TYR A 171 -2.99 19.57 6.41
C TYR A 171 -2.51 20.51 5.29
N LEU A 172 -2.06 20.01 4.14
CA LEU A 172 -1.62 20.83 3.02
C LEU A 172 -2.76 21.68 2.42
N TRP A 173 -3.98 21.16 2.35
CA TRP A 173 -5.14 21.93 1.91
C TRP A 173 -5.52 23.00 2.95
N SER A 174 -5.46 22.71 4.25
CA SER A 174 -5.67 23.72 5.30
C SER A 174 -4.64 24.87 5.22
N LEU A 175 -3.39 24.54 4.89
CA LEU A 175 -2.34 25.51 4.63
C LEU A 175 -2.58 26.27 3.31
N LYS A 176 -3.08 25.64 2.24
CA LYS A 176 -3.42 26.32 0.97
C LYS A 176 -4.57 27.32 1.15
N ILE A 177 -5.59 26.99 1.94
CA ILE A 177 -6.68 27.91 2.31
C ILE A 177 -6.14 29.08 3.16
N THR A 178 -5.18 28.79 4.05
CA THR A 178 -4.62 29.81 4.93
C THR A 178 -3.64 30.74 4.21
N TYR A 179 -2.85 30.21 3.27
CA TYR A 179 -1.71 30.86 2.61
C TYR A 179 -1.77 30.77 1.07
N PRO A 180 -2.88 31.15 0.41
CA PRO A 180 -3.13 30.83 -1.00
C PRO A 180 -2.11 31.41 -1.98
N THR A 181 -1.46 32.53 -1.64
CA THR A 181 -0.48 33.24 -2.48
C THR A 181 0.98 32.93 -2.14
N THR A 182 1.24 32.17 -1.06
CA THR A 182 2.60 31.82 -0.61
C THR A 182 2.84 30.31 -0.50
N LEU A 183 1.81 29.48 -0.47
CA LEU A 183 1.93 28.02 -0.58
C LEU A 183 1.27 27.53 -1.88
N SER A 184 2.05 26.79 -2.67
CA SER A 184 1.67 26.24 -3.97
C SER A 184 1.84 24.73 -3.99
N LEU A 185 0.88 24.04 -4.59
CA LEU A 185 0.83 22.59 -4.73
C LEU A 185 0.72 22.26 -6.21
N LEU A 186 1.63 21.45 -6.75
CA LEU A 186 1.50 20.87 -8.09
C LEU A 186 0.91 19.46 -8.01
N ARG A 187 0.52 18.91 -9.17
CA ARG A 187 0.07 17.53 -9.33
C ARG A 187 1.27 16.62 -9.58
N GLY A 188 1.38 15.53 -8.83
CA GLY A 188 2.24 14.39 -9.14
C GLY A 188 1.50 13.30 -9.92
N ASN A 189 2.13 12.13 -10.09
CA ASN A 189 1.48 10.99 -10.73
C ASN A 189 0.52 10.25 -9.79
N HIS A 190 0.75 10.27 -8.48
CA HIS A 190 -0.13 9.64 -7.49
C HIS A 190 -1.44 10.42 -7.24
N GLU A 191 -1.52 11.70 -7.62
CA GLU A 191 -2.78 12.46 -7.57
C GLU A 191 -3.75 12.09 -8.72
N CYS A 192 -4.05 10.80 -8.87
CA CYS A 192 -5.01 10.27 -9.83
C CYS A 192 -5.73 9.00 -9.32
N ARG A 193 -6.92 8.73 -9.87
CA ARG A 193 -7.75 7.57 -9.49
C ARG A 193 -7.04 6.26 -9.82
N HIS A 194 -6.37 6.19 -10.97
CA HIS A 194 -5.72 4.97 -11.46
C HIS A 194 -4.61 4.44 -10.54
N LEU A 195 -3.89 5.32 -9.81
CA LEU A 195 -2.89 4.90 -8.83
C LEU A 195 -3.51 4.67 -7.46
N THR A 196 -4.35 5.59 -6.99
CA THR A 196 -4.94 5.53 -5.64
C THR A 196 -5.98 4.42 -5.45
N GLU A 197 -6.54 3.86 -6.54
CA GLU A 197 -7.32 2.61 -6.53
C GLU A 197 -6.46 1.33 -6.53
N TYR A 198 -5.17 1.41 -6.92
CA TYR A 198 -4.25 0.28 -7.01
C TYR A 198 -3.33 0.15 -5.80
N PHE A 199 -2.97 1.30 -5.22
CA PHE A 199 -2.23 1.42 -3.97
C PHE A 199 -3.20 1.56 -2.79
N THR A 200 -2.94 2.49 -1.87
CA THR A 200 -3.44 2.45 -0.50
C THR A 200 -4.37 3.61 -0.17
N PHE A 201 -4.32 4.73 -0.89
CA PHE A 201 -5.06 5.94 -0.52
C PHE A 201 -6.59 5.78 -0.57
N LYS A 202 -7.15 5.01 -1.52
CA LYS A 202 -8.59 4.73 -1.51
C LYS A 202 -9.01 3.93 -0.27
N GLN A 203 -8.24 2.90 0.07
CA GLN A 203 -8.49 2.10 1.26
C GLN A 203 -8.27 2.90 2.56
N GLU A 204 -7.25 3.77 2.59
CA GLU A 204 -6.99 4.71 3.68
C GLU A 204 -8.20 5.62 3.93
N CYS A 205 -8.73 6.25 2.87
CA CYS A 205 -9.92 7.09 2.95
C CYS A 205 -11.12 6.31 3.51
N ILE A 206 -11.38 5.10 3.02
CA ILE A 206 -12.52 4.26 3.46
C ILE A 206 -12.38 3.83 4.93
N ILE A 207 -11.18 3.51 5.41
CA ILE A 207 -10.93 3.07 6.80
C ILE A 207 -10.84 4.25 7.78
N LYS A 208 -10.36 5.41 7.33
CA LYS A 208 -10.24 6.62 8.16
C LYS A 208 -11.55 7.42 8.21
N TYR A 209 -12.20 7.57 7.06
CA TYR A 209 -13.38 8.42 6.83
C TYR A 209 -14.47 7.68 6.03
N SER A 210 -14.44 7.74 4.70
CA SER A 210 -15.48 7.28 3.78
C SER A 210 -14.99 7.27 2.31
N GLU A 211 -15.76 6.67 1.40
CA GLU A 211 -15.53 6.79 -0.04
C GLU A 211 -15.90 8.20 -0.57
N SER A 212 -16.85 8.90 0.07
CA SER A 212 -17.19 10.30 -0.26
C SER A 212 -16.02 11.26 -0.06
N ILE A 213 -15.15 11.02 0.93
CA ILE A 213 -13.90 11.79 1.11
C ILE A 213 -12.87 11.44 0.03
N TYR A 214 -12.79 10.19 -0.39
CA TYR A 214 -11.93 9.79 -1.51
C TYR A 214 -12.34 10.50 -2.81
N ASP A 215 -13.63 10.46 -3.17
CA ASP A 215 -14.13 11.08 -4.41
C ASP A 215 -13.92 12.61 -4.40
N ALA A 216 -14.11 13.26 -3.25
CA ALA A 216 -13.79 14.69 -3.09
C ALA A 216 -12.29 14.99 -3.27
N CYS A 217 -11.40 14.13 -2.76
CA CYS A 217 -9.96 14.24 -3.03
C CYS A 217 -9.65 14.09 -4.53
N MET A 218 -10.33 13.19 -5.24
CA MET A 218 -10.13 13.01 -6.69
C MET A 218 -10.56 14.26 -7.50
N GLU A 219 -11.66 14.91 -7.13
CA GLU A 219 -12.04 16.20 -7.74
C GLU A 219 -11.06 17.34 -7.39
N ALA A 220 -10.48 17.33 -6.19
CA ALA A 220 -9.45 18.28 -5.79
C ALA A 220 -8.13 18.07 -6.57
N PHE A 221 -7.75 16.81 -6.78
CA PHE A 221 -6.55 16.43 -7.51
C PHE A 221 -6.64 16.80 -9.00
N ASP A 222 -7.83 16.69 -9.61
CA ASP A 222 -8.06 17.20 -10.96
C ASP A 222 -7.92 18.73 -11.08
N CYS A 223 -7.92 19.48 -9.96
CA CYS A 223 -7.73 20.93 -9.97
C CYS A 223 -6.27 21.37 -9.84
N LEU A 224 -5.36 20.52 -9.36
CA LEU A 224 -3.94 20.85 -9.13
C LEU A 224 -3.23 21.34 -10.41
N PRO A 225 -2.49 22.46 -10.36
CA PRO A 225 -1.56 22.88 -11.42
C PRO A 225 -0.54 21.79 -11.80
N LEU A 226 -0.09 21.79 -13.06
CA LEU A 226 0.85 20.81 -13.61
C LEU A 226 2.30 21.26 -13.58
N ALA A 227 2.55 22.57 -13.42
CA ALA A 227 3.88 23.16 -13.44
C ALA A 227 3.93 24.48 -12.65
N ALA A 228 5.13 24.93 -12.31
CA ALA A 228 5.41 26.29 -11.89
C ALA A 228 6.62 26.87 -12.64
N LEU A 229 6.56 28.16 -12.96
CA LEU A 229 7.69 28.95 -13.42
C LEU A 229 8.26 29.72 -12.23
N LEU A 230 9.33 29.20 -11.64
CA LEU A 230 9.99 29.81 -10.49
C LEU A 230 11.00 30.87 -10.93
N ASN A 231 10.81 32.10 -10.45
CA ASN A 231 11.71 33.25 -10.61
C ASN A 231 12.02 33.59 -12.09
N HIS A 232 11.15 33.18 -13.01
CA HIS A 232 11.37 33.20 -14.48
C HIS A 232 12.69 32.53 -14.93
N GLN A 233 13.21 31.58 -14.14
CA GLN A 233 14.49 30.91 -14.35
C GLN A 233 14.40 29.39 -14.32
N PHE A 234 13.43 28.84 -13.57
CA PHE A 234 13.30 27.40 -13.35
C PHE A 234 11.92 26.93 -13.78
N LEU A 235 11.87 25.87 -14.59
CA LEU A 235 10.64 25.08 -14.75
C LEU A 235 10.59 24.06 -13.62
N CYS A 236 9.51 24.09 -12.83
CA CYS A 236 9.24 23.18 -11.74
C CYS A 236 8.05 22.29 -12.10
N ILE A 237 8.24 20.97 -12.10
CA ILE A 237 7.30 19.94 -12.57
C ILE A 237 7.51 18.65 -11.77
N HIS A 238 6.60 17.68 -11.81
CA HIS A 238 6.79 16.42 -11.09
C HIS A 238 7.69 15.44 -11.86
N GLY A 239 7.21 15.03 -13.04
CA GLY A 239 7.88 14.15 -14.00
C GLY A 239 9.00 14.88 -14.73
N GLY A 240 8.79 15.20 -16.01
CA GLY A 240 9.84 15.78 -16.84
C GLY A 240 9.35 16.35 -18.16
N LEU A 241 10.22 16.30 -19.17
CA LEU A 241 9.90 16.79 -20.52
C LEU A 241 9.04 15.81 -21.32
N SER A 242 8.33 16.34 -22.31
CA SER A 242 7.51 15.59 -23.28
C SER A 242 8.03 15.85 -24.70
N PRO A 243 7.97 14.87 -25.62
CA PRO A 243 8.17 15.12 -27.05
C PRO A 243 7.06 16.00 -27.67
N GLU A 244 5.97 16.26 -26.95
CA GLU A 244 4.86 17.15 -27.36
C GLU A 244 4.90 18.54 -26.69
N ILE A 245 5.90 18.83 -25.83
CA ILE A 245 6.05 20.12 -25.13
C ILE A 245 7.39 20.76 -25.51
N PHE A 246 7.33 21.79 -26.35
CA PHE A 246 8.52 22.50 -26.85
C PHE A 246 8.70 23.86 -26.18
N THR A 247 7.64 24.40 -25.60
CA THR A 247 7.56 25.74 -25.04
C THR A 247 6.77 25.76 -23.73
N LEU A 248 6.96 26.80 -22.92
CA LEU A 248 6.14 27.05 -21.73
C LEU A 248 4.67 27.39 -22.06
N ASP A 249 4.36 27.77 -23.30
CA ASP A 249 2.98 28.04 -23.72
C ASP A 249 2.20 26.75 -23.98
N ASP A 250 2.85 25.68 -24.46
CA ASP A 250 2.21 24.36 -24.66
C ASP A 250 1.57 23.87 -23.35
N ILE A 251 2.29 23.99 -22.22
CA ILE A 251 1.80 23.65 -20.86
C ILE A 251 0.54 24.45 -20.48
N LYS A 252 0.50 25.74 -20.84
CA LYS A 252 -0.63 26.64 -20.53
C LYS A 252 -1.91 26.26 -21.31
N THR A 253 -1.80 25.55 -22.43
CA THR A 253 -2.97 25.16 -23.26
C THR A 253 -3.63 23.84 -22.85
N LEU A 254 -2.98 23.02 -22.01
CA LEU A 254 -3.50 21.70 -21.62
C LEU A 254 -4.84 21.78 -20.88
N ASN A 255 -5.75 20.83 -21.10
CA ASN A 255 -6.87 20.63 -20.18
C ASN A 255 -6.44 19.69 -19.04
N ARG A 256 -6.15 20.28 -17.87
CA ARG A 256 -5.74 19.54 -16.66
C ARG A 256 -6.91 18.98 -15.83
N PHE A 257 -8.12 19.49 -16.03
CA PHE A 257 -9.31 19.18 -15.22
C PHE A 257 -9.93 17.83 -15.56
N ARG A 258 -9.14 16.76 -15.36
CA ARG A 258 -9.47 15.37 -15.66
C ARG A 258 -8.44 14.41 -15.05
N GLU A 259 -8.80 13.14 -15.00
CA GLU A 259 -7.87 12.02 -14.84
C GLU A 259 -6.72 12.10 -15.89
N PRO A 260 -5.44 11.89 -15.51
CA PRO A 260 -4.33 11.88 -16.46
C PRO A 260 -4.50 10.82 -17.56
N PRO A 261 -4.17 11.14 -18.83
CA PRO A 261 -4.13 10.15 -19.90
C PRO A 261 -2.93 9.20 -19.71
N ALA A 262 -2.95 8.02 -20.33
CA ALA A 262 -1.80 7.10 -20.30
C ALA A 262 -0.65 7.52 -21.26
N TYR A 263 -0.86 8.56 -22.08
CA TYR A 263 0.11 9.06 -23.06
C TYR A 263 -0.15 10.54 -23.37
N GLY A 264 0.84 11.19 -23.98
CA GLY A 264 0.79 12.61 -24.36
C GLY A 264 1.18 13.56 -23.23
N PRO A 265 1.16 14.89 -23.48
CA PRO A 265 1.90 15.88 -22.70
C PRO A 265 1.54 15.93 -21.21
N MET A 266 0.27 15.69 -20.86
CA MET A 266 -0.18 15.63 -19.45
C MET A 266 0.26 14.35 -18.72
N CYS A 267 0.51 13.25 -19.44
CA CYS A 267 1.15 12.06 -18.87
C CYS A 267 2.62 12.35 -18.60
N ASP A 268 3.31 12.89 -19.61
CA ASP A 268 4.77 13.06 -19.59
C ASP A 268 5.26 14.05 -18.53
N LEU A 269 4.53 15.16 -18.31
CA LEU A 269 4.79 16.11 -17.21
C LEU A 269 4.74 15.46 -15.80
N LEU A 270 4.13 14.29 -15.67
CA LEU A 270 3.96 13.54 -14.43
C LEU A 270 4.80 12.25 -14.37
N TRP A 271 5.19 11.67 -15.51
CA TRP A 271 5.76 10.33 -15.62
C TRP A 271 7.11 10.22 -16.37
N SER A 272 7.61 11.28 -17.03
CA SER A 272 8.89 11.18 -17.74
C SER A 272 10.08 11.38 -16.79
N ASP A 273 11.15 10.63 -17.03
CA ASP A 273 12.36 10.60 -16.20
C ASP A 273 13.60 10.96 -17.02
N PRO A 274 14.68 11.48 -16.41
CA PRO A 274 15.97 11.53 -17.09
C PRO A 274 16.48 10.11 -17.40
N LEU A 275 17.26 9.96 -18.47
CA LEU A 275 18.02 8.73 -18.72
C LEU A 275 18.90 8.36 -17.51
N GLU A 276 19.14 7.06 -17.30
CA GLU A 276 20.03 6.55 -16.25
C GLU A 276 21.45 7.16 -16.38
N ASP A 277 21.96 7.19 -17.63
CA ASP A 277 23.25 7.77 -18.02
C ASP A 277 23.16 9.27 -18.42
N PHE A 278 22.11 9.99 -18.03
CA PHE A 278 21.87 11.40 -18.41
C PHE A 278 23.12 12.28 -18.28
N GLY A 279 23.50 12.90 -19.40
CA GLY A 279 24.71 13.69 -19.57
C GLY A 279 25.93 12.90 -20.04
N ASN A 280 25.87 11.57 -20.20
CA ASN A 280 26.94 10.71 -20.72
C ASN A 280 26.42 9.76 -21.82
N GLU A 281 25.33 10.16 -22.49
CA GLU A 281 24.58 9.35 -23.45
C GLU A 281 25.43 8.88 -24.64
N LYS A 282 25.14 7.66 -25.12
CA LYS A 282 25.78 7.07 -26.31
C LYS A 282 25.09 7.45 -27.64
N THR A 283 23.85 7.91 -27.57
CA THR A 283 23.05 8.35 -28.73
C THR A 283 22.62 9.80 -28.54
N ASN A 284 22.33 10.50 -29.64
CA ASN A 284 21.81 11.87 -29.62
C ASN A 284 20.27 11.91 -29.59
N GLU A 285 19.61 10.81 -29.18
CA GLU A 285 18.16 10.74 -29.12
C GLU A 285 17.63 11.60 -27.97
N PHE A 286 16.56 12.36 -28.23
CA PHE A 286 15.99 13.27 -27.24
C PHE A 286 15.07 12.55 -26.26
N PHE A 287 14.29 11.60 -26.77
CA PHE A 287 13.33 10.82 -26.03
C PHE A 287 13.38 9.35 -26.46
N SER A 288 13.41 8.44 -25.49
CA SER A 288 13.23 6.99 -25.69
C SER A 288 12.11 6.50 -24.76
N HIS A 289 11.52 5.32 -24.98
CA HIS A 289 10.40 4.87 -24.14
C HIS A 289 10.86 4.52 -22.71
N ASN A 290 10.17 5.04 -21.69
CA ASN A 290 10.47 4.75 -20.30
C ASN A 290 10.03 3.32 -19.92
N SER A 291 10.95 2.37 -20.01
CA SER A 291 10.74 0.97 -19.65
C SER A 291 10.53 0.76 -18.14
N VAL A 292 11.11 1.64 -17.31
CA VAL A 292 11.01 1.63 -15.84
C VAL A 292 9.61 2.03 -15.38
N ARG A 293 8.96 3.01 -16.03
CA ARG A 293 7.56 3.38 -15.73
C ARG A 293 6.53 2.59 -16.53
N GLY A 294 6.86 2.14 -17.75
CA GLY A 294 5.95 1.43 -18.65
C GLY A 294 4.97 2.34 -19.42
N CYS A 295 5.07 3.65 -19.23
CA CYS A 295 4.40 4.72 -19.97
C CYS A 295 5.39 5.87 -20.16
N SER A 296 5.05 6.86 -21.00
CA SER A 296 5.92 8.03 -21.22
C SER A 296 7.35 7.66 -21.69
N TYR A 297 8.31 8.56 -21.43
CA TYR A 297 9.62 8.63 -22.04
C TYR A 297 10.74 8.85 -21.02
N PHE A 298 11.93 8.33 -21.31
CA PHE A 298 13.16 8.89 -20.78
C PHE A 298 13.55 10.10 -21.64
N PHE A 299 13.97 11.20 -21.02
CA PHE A 299 14.53 12.36 -21.72
C PHE A 299 16.04 12.51 -21.48
N SER A 300 16.77 12.95 -22.49
CA SER A 300 18.24 13.09 -22.44
C SER A 300 18.70 14.51 -22.07
N TYR A 301 19.98 14.63 -21.75
CA TYR A 301 20.64 15.91 -21.46
C TYR A 301 20.61 16.87 -22.66
N SER A 302 20.62 16.37 -23.90
CA SER A 302 20.46 17.20 -25.10
C SER A 302 19.04 17.75 -25.24
N ALA A 303 18.01 16.92 -25.03
CA ALA A 303 16.61 17.38 -24.98
C ALA A 303 16.39 18.45 -23.90
N CYS A 304 16.95 18.22 -22.70
CA CYS A 304 16.93 19.18 -21.60
C CYS A 304 17.61 20.50 -21.98
N CYS A 305 18.80 20.46 -22.58
CA CYS A 305 19.51 21.67 -22.99
C CYS A 305 18.79 22.45 -24.10
N GLU A 306 18.20 21.77 -25.09
CA GLU A 306 17.40 22.46 -26.13
C GLU A 306 16.18 23.14 -25.52
N PHE A 307 15.42 22.44 -24.67
CA PHE A 307 14.24 23.02 -24.01
C PHE A 307 14.60 24.25 -23.17
N LEU A 308 15.69 24.17 -22.38
CA LEU A 308 16.19 25.28 -21.57
C LEU A 308 16.59 26.48 -22.44
N GLN A 309 17.36 26.25 -23.51
CA GLN A 309 17.79 27.31 -24.42
C GLN A 309 16.60 27.96 -25.13
N LYS A 310 15.65 27.15 -25.62
CA LYS A 310 14.45 27.60 -26.36
C LYS A 310 13.50 28.44 -25.50
N ASN A 311 13.44 28.16 -24.20
CA ASN A 311 12.57 28.86 -23.24
C ASN A 311 13.30 29.91 -22.38
N ASN A 312 14.59 30.15 -22.63
CA ASN A 312 15.44 31.06 -21.84
C ASN A 312 15.44 30.73 -20.33
N LEU A 313 15.56 29.44 -19.99
CA LEU A 313 15.58 28.92 -18.63
C LEU A 313 16.98 28.49 -18.20
N LEU A 314 17.22 28.51 -16.89
CA LEU A 314 18.49 28.12 -16.26
C LEU A 314 18.57 26.62 -15.96
N SER A 315 17.47 26.02 -15.50
CA SER A 315 17.42 24.61 -15.06
C SER A 315 15.96 24.11 -14.94
N ILE A 316 15.78 22.79 -14.90
CA ILE A 316 14.53 22.13 -14.53
C ILE A 316 14.67 21.56 -13.10
N VAL A 317 13.66 21.74 -12.26
CA VAL A 317 13.57 21.15 -10.91
C VAL A 317 12.39 20.19 -10.87
N ARG A 318 12.64 18.94 -10.50
CA ARG A 318 11.64 17.86 -10.52
C ARG A 318 11.73 16.90 -9.33
N ALA A 319 10.79 15.96 -9.21
CA ALA A 319 10.72 15.02 -8.09
C ALA A 319 10.64 13.55 -8.58
N HIS A 320 9.62 12.76 -8.21
CA HIS A 320 9.22 11.45 -8.79
C HIS A 320 10.24 10.28 -8.71
N GLU A 321 11.53 10.54 -8.51
CA GLU A 321 12.55 9.51 -8.30
C GLU A 321 13.17 9.64 -6.90
N ALA A 322 13.00 8.60 -6.07
CA ALA A 322 13.76 8.44 -4.84
C ALA A 322 15.28 8.60 -5.06
N GLN A 323 15.95 9.31 -4.14
CA GLN A 323 17.40 9.53 -4.11
C GLN A 323 17.93 9.27 -2.69
N ASP A 324 19.04 8.55 -2.53
CA ASP A 324 19.68 8.30 -1.23
C ASP A 324 19.99 9.61 -0.46
N ALA A 325 20.49 10.62 -1.17
CA ALA A 325 20.79 11.93 -0.59
C ALA A 325 19.55 12.84 -0.42
N GLY A 326 18.36 12.42 -0.86
CA GLY A 326 17.16 13.27 -0.96
C GLY A 326 17.20 14.29 -2.11
N TYR A 327 18.27 14.31 -2.91
CA TYR A 327 18.38 15.14 -4.10
C TYR A 327 19.43 14.58 -5.07
N ARG A 328 19.37 14.98 -6.34
CA ARG A 328 20.41 14.73 -7.36
C ARG A 328 20.55 15.94 -8.27
N MET A 329 21.77 16.48 -8.36
CA MET A 329 22.12 17.50 -9.37
C MET A 329 22.75 16.80 -10.57
N TYR A 330 22.18 17.00 -11.76
CA TYR A 330 22.62 16.34 -12.99
C TYR A 330 23.69 17.18 -13.71
N ARG A 331 24.13 16.73 -14.90
CA ARG A 331 25.17 17.39 -15.70
C ARG A 331 24.90 18.89 -15.86
N LYS A 332 25.94 19.69 -15.68
CA LYS A 332 25.88 21.15 -15.86
C LYS A 332 25.71 21.50 -17.33
N ASN A 333 24.77 22.42 -17.62
CA ASN A 333 24.65 23.05 -18.92
C ASN A 333 25.96 23.81 -19.22
N GLN A 334 26.52 23.59 -20.41
CA GLN A 334 27.83 24.13 -20.82
C GLN A 334 27.83 25.65 -20.96
N VAL A 335 26.68 26.27 -21.23
CA VAL A 335 26.54 27.73 -21.42
C VAL A 335 26.44 28.46 -20.08
N THR A 336 25.69 27.91 -19.12
CA THR A 336 25.41 28.59 -17.83
C THR A 336 26.29 28.11 -16.68
N GLY A 337 26.96 26.96 -16.81
CA GLY A 337 27.74 26.34 -15.72
C GLY A 337 26.90 25.80 -14.55
N PHE A 338 25.57 25.82 -14.69
CA PHE A 338 24.59 25.41 -13.69
C PHE A 338 24.00 24.02 -14.04
N PRO A 339 23.61 23.15 -13.06
CA PRO A 339 22.95 21.88 -13.34
C PRO A 339 21.74 22.03 -14.27
N SER A 340 21.67 21.29 -15.39
CA SER A 340 20.53 21.42 -16.31
C SER A 340 19.23 20.86 -15.72
N LEU A 341 19.37 19.84 -14.87
CA LEU A 341 18.27 19.18 -14.15
C LEU A 341 18.65 18.99 -12.68
N ILE A 342 17.66 19.09 -11.80
CA ILE A 342 17.76 18.81 -10.37
C ILE A 342 16.55 17.97 -9.95
N THR A 343 16.78 16.79 -9.37
CA THR A 343 15.76 16.03 -8.65
C THR A 343 15.80 16.38 -7.17
N ILE A 344 14.64 16.61 -6.55
CA ILE A 344 14.44 16.81 -5.11
C ILE A 344 13.41 15.79 -4.60
N PHE A 345 13.70 15.10 -3.50
CA PHE A 345 12.88 14.03 -2.94
C PHE A 345 12.72 14.25 -1.44
N SER A 346 11.47 14.29 -0.95
CA SER A 346 11.17 14.83 0.38
C SER A 346 10.63 13.80 1.39
N ALA A 347 10.55 12.52 1.01
CA ALA A 347 10.22 11.39 1.87
C ALA A 347 11.50 10.66 2.38
N PRO A 348 11.89 10.79 3.66
CA PRO A 348 13.09 10.15 4.21
C PRO A 348 12.79 8.71 4.68
N ASN A 349 13.77 7.79 4.62
CA ASN A 349 13.55 6.36 4.88
C ASN A 349 12.28 5.81 4.20
N TYR A 350 12.17 6.07 2.90
CA TYR A 350 10.99 5.74 2.11
C TYR A 350 10.62 4.25 2.23
N LEU A 351 9.31 3.97 2.33
CA LEU A 351 8.73 2.65 2.61
C LEU A 351 9.28 1.96 3.89
N ASP A 352 9.79 2.73 4.85
CA ASP A 352 10.51 2.27 6.04
C ASP A 352 11.82 1.48 5.81
N VAL A 353 12.21 1.23 4.55
CA VAL A 353 13.33 0.33 4.21
C VAL A 353 14.42 0.95 3.35
N TYR A 354 14.17 2.06 2.64
CA TYR A 354 15.17 2.66 1.74
C TYR A 354 16.35 3.32 2.49
N ASN A 355 16.19 3.68 3.77
CA ASN A 355 17.18 4.35 4.63
C ASN A 355 17.75 5.68 4.07
N ASN A 356 17.10 6.25 3.05
CA ASN A 356 17.51 7.47 2.38
C ASN A 356 17.28 8.72 3.26
N LYS A 357 17.98 9.79 2.92
CA LYS A 357 17.64 11.14 3.36
C LYS A 357 16.53 11.72 2.49
N ALA A 358 15.77 12.64 3.07
CA ALA A 358 14.97 13.61 2.32
C ALA A 358 15.76 14.91 2.19
N ALA A 359 15.34 15.77 1.26
CA ALA A 359 15.76 17.16 1.24
C ALA A 359 14.65 18.11 0.79
N VAL A 360 14.87 19.40 1.07
CA VAL A 360 14.18 20.52 0.41
C VAL A 360 15.19 21.49 -0.19
N LEU A 361 14.80 22.14 -1.29
CA LEU A 361 15.60 23.13 -2.00
C LEU A 361 15.15 24.53 -1.56
N LYS A 362 15.98 25.23 -0.78
CA LYS A 362 15.74 26.64 -0.45
C LYS A 362 16.45 27.54 -1.46
N TYR A 363 15.70 28.38 -2.17
CA TYR A 363 16.23 29.36 -3.11
C TYR A 363 15.96 30.77 -2.60
N GLU A 364 17.03 31.51 -2.27
CA GLU A 364 16.97 32.81 -1.61
C GLU A 364 18.25 33.60 -1.92
N ASN A 365 18.15 34.93 -2.13
CA ASN A 365 19.30 35.81 -2.43
C ASN A 365 20.19 35.31 -3.60
N ASN A 366 19.56 34.74 -4.64
CA ASN A 366 20.19 34.04 -5.79
C ASN A 366 21.03 32.80 -5.43
N VAL A 367 21.00 32.34 -4.17
CA VAL A 367 21.68 31.13 -3.70
C VAL A 367 20.68 29.98 -3.60
N MET A 368 21.04 28.83 -4.17
CA MET A 368 20.32 27.57 -4.01
C MET A 368 21.00 26.73 -2.91
N ASN A 369 20.24 26.38 -1.88
CA ASN A 369 20.73 25.70 -0.68
C ASN A 369 19.87 24.46 -0.40
N ILE A 370 20.45 23.27 -0.53
CA ILE A 370 19.77 22.01 -0.25
C ILE A 370 19.83 21.72 1.25
N ARG A 371 18.67 21.53 1.89
CA ARG A 371 18.53 21.19 3.30
C ARG A 371 18.05 19.75 3.43
N GLN A 372 18.99 18.85 3.75
CA GLN A 372 18.72 17.45 3.99
C GLN A 372 18.16 17.21 5.39
N PHE A 373 17.31 16.19 5.55
CA PHE A 373 16.84 15.68 6.83
C PHE A 373 16.68 14.15 6.83
N ASN A 374 16.60 13.56 8.02
CA ASN A 374 16.35 12.13 8.23
C ASN A 374 14.89 11.92 8.65
N CYS A 375 14.44 10.67 8.71
CA CYS A 375 13.09 10.29 9.09
C CYS A 375 12.77 10.54 10.58
N SER A 376 11.47 10.53 10.86
CA SER A 376 10.84 10.78 12.15
C SER A 376 10.02 9.54 12.56
N PRO A 377 9.99 9.14 13.84
CA PRO A 377 9.13 8.04 14.27
C PRO A 377 7.65 8.35 14.01
N HIS A 378 6.93 7.36 13.47
CA HIS A 378 5.47 7.39 13.30
C HIS A 378 4.82 6.15 13.92
N PRO A 379 3.49 6.17 14.14
CA PRO A 379 2.74 4.99 14.55
C PRO A 379 2.79 3.86 13.51
N TYR A 380 2.67 2.62 14.00
CA TYR A 380 2.66 1.43 13.17
C TYR A 380 1.22 1.04 12.75
N TRP A 381 1.04 0.78 11.46
CA TRP A 381 -0.18 0.22 10.89
C TRP A 381 0.12 -1.12 10.20
N LEU A 382 -0.79 -2.09 10.36
CA LEU A 382 -0.72 -3.34 9.59
C LEU A 382 -1.00 -3.06 8.10
N PRO A 383 -0.43 -3.85 7.17
CA PRO A 383 -0.61 -3.66 5.74
C PRO A 383 -2.08 -3.52 5.31
N ASN A 384 -2.33 -2.55 4.43
CA ASN A 384 -3.66 -2.16 3.93
C ASN A 384 -4.69 -1.83 5.04
N PHE A 385 -4.22 -1.30 6.18
CA PHE A 385 -5.02 -0.91 7.34
C PHE A 385 -5.85 -2.06 7.95
N MET A 386 -5.36 -3.30 7.80
CA MET A 386 -6.00 -4.50 8.32
C MET A 386 -6.08 -4.49 9.85
N ASP A 387 -7.24 -4.84 10.41
CA ASP A 387 -7.40 -4.94 11.86
C ASP A 387 -6.76 -6.23 12.43
N VAL A 388 -6.45 -6.20 13.73
CA VAL A 388 -5.76 -7.31 14.41
C VAL A 388 -6.59 -8.60 14.49
N PHE A 389 -7.91 -8.57 14.38
CA PHE A 389 -8.73 -9.79 14.29
C PHE A 389 -8.67 -10.37 12.89
N THR A 390 -8.84 -9.57 11.83
CA THR A 390 -8.69 -10.04 10.43
C THR A 390 -7.30 -10.64 10.21
N TRP A 391 -6.25 -10.05 10.80
CA TRP A 391 -4.89 -10.57 10.74
C TRP A 391 -4.66 -11.86 11.56
N SER A 392 -5.13 -11.92 12.82
CA SER A 392 -4.79 -13.03 13.75
C SER A 392 -5.82 -14.16 13.85
N LEU A 393 -7.09 -13.93 13.46
CA LEU A 393 -8.13 -14.97 13.47
C LEU A 393 -7.79 -16.16 12.56
N PRO A 394 -7.12 -15.98 11.39
CA PRO A 394 -6.44 -17.07 10.73
C PRO A 394 -5.51 -17.83 11.70
N PHE A 395 -4.45 -17.21 12.21
CA PHE A 395 -3.43 -17.87 13.05
C PHE A 395 -4.03 -18.68 14.21
N VAL A 396 -4.98 -18.09 14.94
CA VAL A 396 -5.70 -18.76 16.03
C VAL A 396 -6.45 -20.00 15.55
N GLY A 397 -7.16 -19.92 14.42
CA GLY A 397 -7.93 -21.03 13.86
C GLY A 397 -7.08 -22.25 13.50
N GLU A 398 -5.87 -22.05 12.96
CA GLU A 398 -4.93 -23.15 12.73
C GLU A 398 -4.36 -23.68 14.02
N LYS A 399 -3.81 -22.84 14.91
CA LYS A 399 -3.11 -23.38 16.09
C LYS A 399 -4.04 -24.09 17.06
N VAL A 400 -5.32 -23.71 17.12
CA VAL A 400 -6.36 -24.51 17.78
C VAL A 400 -6.65 -25.81 17.04
N THR A 401 -6.74 -25.80 15.70
CA THR A 401 -6.96 -27.03 14.90
C THR A 401 -5.78 -28.00 14.99
N GLU A 402 -4.54 -27.51 14.91
CA GLU A 402 -3.30 -28.27 15.05
C GLU A 402 -3.21 -28.89 16.45
N MET A 403 -3.47 -28.10 17.50
CA MET A 403 -3.57 -28.60 18.88
C MET A 403 -4.61 -29.71 19.01
N LEU A 404 -5.82 -29.52 18.48
CA LEU A 404 -6.88 -30.52 18.53
C LEU A 404 -6.55 -31.78 17.72
N VAL A 405 -5.91 -31.65 16.56
CA VAL A 405 -5.43 -32.79 15.77
C VAL A 405 -4.34 -33.56 16.52
N ASN A 406 -3.38 -32.86 17.13
CA ASN A 406 -2.33 -33.51 17.93
C ASN A 406 -2.87 -34.19 19.20
N ILE A 407 -3.90 -33.62 19.84
CA ILE A 407 -4.63 -34.28 20.93
C ILE A 407 -5.40 -35.51 20.44
N LEU A 408 -6.08 -35.43 19.28
CA LEU A 408 -6.81 -36.57 18.71
C LEU A 408 -5.87 -37.70 18.22
N ASN A 409 -4.64 -37.36 17.85
CA ASN A 409 -3.59 -38.31 17.47
C ASN A 409 -2.86 -38.93 18.69
N ILE A 410 -3.21 -38.58 19.93
CA ILE A 410 -2.53 -39.16 21.11
C ILE A 410 -2.93 -40.63 21.33
N CYS A 411 -4.16 -41.00 20.97
CA CYS A 411 -4.58 -42.39 20.92
C CYS A 411 -4.11 -43.03 19.61
N SER A 412 -3.33 -44.09 19.72
CA SER A 412 -2.95 -44.93 18.59
C SER A 412 -4.16 -45.64 17.98
N ASP A 413 -4.03 -46.15 16.74
CA ASP A 413 -5.05 -47.06 16.18
C ASP A 413 -5.22 -48.30 17.09
N ASP A 414 -4.19 -48.70 17.85
CA ASP A 414 -4.23 -49.80 18.83
C ASP A 414 -5.09 -49.44 20.06
N GLU A 415 -4.94 -48.25 20.64
CA GLU A 415 -5.81 -47.76 21.75
C GLU A 415 -7.26 -47.49 21.30
N LEU A 416 -7.50 -47.30 19.99
CA LEU A 416 -8.85 -47.18 19.41
C LEU A 416 -9.47 -48.53 19.03
N VAL A 417 -8.66 -49.59 18.96
CA VAL A 417 -9.09 -50.99 18.77
C VAL A 417 -9.31 -51.67 20.12
N ALA A 418 -8.40 -51.49 21.08
CA ALA A 418 -8.60 -51.85 22.48
C ALA A 418 -9.79 -51.06 23.06
N GLY A 419 -10.93 -51.73 23.22
CA GLY A 419 -11.97 -51.23 24.11
C GLY A 419 -11.46 -51.22 25.57
N PRO A 420 -12.18 -50.55 26.49
CA PRO A 420 -11.88 -50.68 27.92
C PRO A 420 -12.06 -52.14 28.35
N ASP A 421 -10.92 -52.83 28.43
CA ASP A 421 -10.69 -54.18 28.92
C ASP A 421 -11.78 -55.22 28.58
N ASP A 422 -11.81 -55.73 27.34
CA ASP A 422 -12.53 -56.98 27.01
C ASP A 422 -12.11 -58.14 27.95
N GLU A 423 -10.86 -58.12 28.44
CA GLU A 423 -10.30 -59.07 29.41
C GLU A 423 -10.88 -58.88 30.83
N LEU A 424 -11.17 -57.64 31.26
CA LEU A 424 -11.83 -57.36 32.54
C LEU A 424 -13.34 -57.68 32.45
N GLU A 425 -13.99 -57.45 31.31
CA GLU A 425 -15.38 -57.87 31.12
C GLU A 425 -15.50 -59.41 31.07
N GLU A 426 -14.53 -60.12 30.50
CA GLU A 426 -14.42 -61.59 30.60
C GLU A 426 -14.21 -62.07 32.04
N GLU A 427 -13.29 -61.46 32.80
CA GLU A 427 -13.08 -61.76 34.22
C GLU A 427 -14.35 -61.55 35.05
N LEU A 428 -15.06 -60.44 34.82
CA LEU A 428 -16.30 -60.13 35.52
C LEU A 428 -17.43 -61.10 35.16
N ARG A 429 -17.55 -61.48 33.88
CA ARG A 429 -18.47 -62.54 33.42
C ARG A 429 -18.16 -63.89 34.07
N LYS A 430 -16.88 -64.28 34.14
CA LYS A 430 -16.42 -65.52 34.80
C LYS A 430 -16.69 -65.52 36.31
N LYS A 431 -16.60 -64.36 36.98
CA LYS A 431 -16.90 -64.21 38.42
C LYS A 431 -18.39 -64.20 38.77
N ILE A 432 -19.29 -63.94 37.81
CA ILE A 432 -20.74 -63.89 38.03
C ILE A 432 -21.41 -65.28 37.92
N VAL A 433 -20.85 -66.22 37.16
CA VAL A 433 -21.51 -67.51 36.85
C VAL A 433 -20.98 -68.66 37.72
N LEU A 434 -21.23 -68.63 39.03
CA LEU A 434 -20.95 -69.79 39.91
C LEU A 434 -21.76 -69.86 41.23
N VAL A 435 -23.10 -69.80 41.14
CA VAL A 435 -24.00 -70.23 42.25
C VAL A 435 -25.12 -71.13 41.70
N PRO A 436 -25.19 -72.42 42.08
CA PRO A 436 -26.20 -73.35 41.55
C PRO A 436 -27.39 -73.56 42.51
N ALA A 437 -28.62 -73.29 42.04
CA ALA A 437 -29.85 -73.80 42.68
C ALA A 437 -31.09 -73.81 41.74
N ASN A 438 -31.41 -75.00 41.22
CA ASN A 438 -32.75 -75.57 40.99
C ASN A 438 -33.97 -74.74 40.50
N ALA A 439 -34.56 -75.29 39.43
CA ALA A 439 -35.99 -75.58 39.24
C ALA A 439 -36.92 -74.62 38.45
N SER A 440 -37.34 -75.15 37.29
CA SER A 440 -38.73 -75.19 36.76
C SER A 440 -39.22 -74.22 35.67
N ASN A 441 -39.52 -74.86 34.54
CA ASN A 441 -40.65 -74.63 33.60
C ASN A 441 -40.61 -73.55 32.49
N ASN A 442 -40.60 -74.11 31.27
CA ASN A 442 -41.57 -73.90 30.18
C ASN A 442 -41.31 -72.87 29.06
N ASN A 443 -41.12 -73.48 27.87
CA ASN A 443 -41.83 -73.21 26.62
C ASN A 443 -41.35 -72.13 25.63
N ASN A 444 -40.62 -72.64 24.63
CA ASN A 444 -40.98 -72.62 23.21
C ASN A 444 -40.64 -71.41 22.30
N ASN A 445 -39.90 -71.77 21.24
CA ASN A 445 -40.05 -71.33 19.85
C ASN A 445 -39.49 -69.96 19.40
N ASN A 446 -38.18 -69.94 19.21
CA ASN A 446 -37.51 -69.61 17.94
C ASN A 446 -38.33 -68.82 16.88
N ASN A 447 -38.08 -67.52 16.76
CA ASN A 447 -37.28 -66.98 15.64
C ASN A 447 -37.18 -65.43 15.70
N THR A 448 -35.97 -64.93 15.97
CA THR A 448 -35.60 -63.52 15.72
C THR A 448 -34.13 -63.44 15.29
N PRO A 449 -33.74 -62.49 14.40
CA PRO A 449 -32.38 -62.46 13.84
C PRO A 449 -31.34 -61.95 14.85
N SER A 450 -30.12 -62.44 14.73
CA SER A 450 -28.97 -61.93 15.47
C SER A 450 -28.60 -60.51 15.04
N LYS A 451 -28.64 -59.54 15.97
CA LYS A 451 -27.86 -58.27 15.94
C LYS A 451 -28.06 -57.40 17.19
N PRO A 452 -27.04 -57.35 18.07
CA PRO A 452 -26.69 -56.11 18.77
C PRO A 452 -25.29 -55.58 18.38
N ALA A 453 -24.42 -56.41 17.81
CA ALA A 453 -23.03 -56.06 17.53
C ALA A 453 -22.84 -54.99 16.42
N SER A 454 -23.62 -55.05 15.33
CA SER A 454 -23.31 -54.24 14.14
C SER A 454 -23.60 -52.74 14.30
N MET A 455 -24.51 -52.33 15.21
CA MET A 455 -24.80 -50.91 15.42
C MET A 455 -23.68 -50.20 16.17
N SER A 456 -23.03 -50.86 17.14
CA SER A 456 -21.85 -50.31 17.82
C SER A 456 -20.66 -50.21 16.86
N ALA A 457 -20.40 -51.27 16.10
CA ALA A 457 -19.36 -51.30 15.07
C ALA A 457 -19.57 -50.20 14.01
N LEU A 458 -20.79 -50.06 13.48
CA LEU A 458 -21.12 -49.01 12.51
C LEU A 458 -20.96 -47.60 13.10
N ARG A 459 -21.28 -47.39 14.38
CA ARG A 459 -21.07 -46.10 15.06
C ARG A 459 -19.59 -45.80 15.27
N LYS A 460 -18.77 -46.78 15.66
CA LYS A 460 -17.29 -46.65 15.70
C LYS A 460 -16.75 -46.33 14.30
N GLU A 461 -17.23 -47.00 13.26
CA GLU A 461 -16.79 -46.79 11.87
C GLU A 461 -17.19 -45.41 11.32
N ILE A 462 -18.37 -44.89 11.67
CA ILE A 462 -18.78 -43.51 11.34
C ILE A 462 -17.89 -42.49 12.05
N ILE A 463 -17.52 -42.72 13.32
CA ILE A 463 -16.61 -41.85 14.07
C ILE A 463 -15.20 -41.89 13.47
N ARG A 464 -14.65 -43.09 13.20
CA ARG A 464 -13.35 -43.29 12.53
C ARG A 464 -13.29 -42.60 11.17
N ASN A 465 -14.35 -42.70 10.36
CA ASN A 465 -14.40 -42.02 9.07
C ASN A 465 -14.60 -40.50 9.19
N LYS A 466 -15.27 -40.00 10.23
CA LYS A 466 -15.28 -38.56 10.55
C LYS A 466 -13.91 -38.05 10.97
N ILE A 467 -13.17 -38.78 11.82
CA ILE A 467 -11.80 -38.42 12.21
C ILE A 467 -10.88 -38.43 10.98
N ARG A 468 -10.95 -39.47 10.13
CA ARG A 468 -10.18 -39.55 8.87
C ARG A 468 -10.57 -38.45 7.87
N ALA A 469 -11.84 -38.04 7.82
CA ALA A 469 -12.28 -36.90 7.01
C ALA A 469 -11.76 -35.56 7.58
N ILE A 470 -11.81 -35.37 8.89
CA ILE A 470 -11.26 -34.19 9.59
C ILE A 470 -9.74 -34.10 9.38
N GLY A 471 -8.99 -35.20 9.49
CA GLY A 471 -7.55 -35.23 9.23
C GLY A 471 -7.19 -34.96 7.76
N LYS A 472 -8.00 -35.44 6.80
CA LYS A 472 -7.84 -35.10 5.38
C LYS A 472 -8.17 -33.64 5.08
N MET A 473 -9.29 -33.12 5.62
CA MET A 473 -9.63 -31.71 5.50
C MET A 473 -8.57 -30.84 6.19
N SER A 474 -8.07 -31.22 7.36
CA SER A 474 -6.98 -30.51 8.06
C SER A 474 -5.74 -30.41 7.18
N ARG A 475 -5.28 -31.48 6.52
CA ARG A 475 -4.14 -31.38 5.59
C ARG A 475 -4.44 -30.50 4.38
N VAL A 476 -5.63 -30.58 3.80
CA VAL A 476 -6.03 -29.71 2.67
C VAL A 476 -6.12 -28.25 3.09
N PHE A 477 -6.73 -27.96 4.24
CA PHE A 477 -6.78 -26.61 4.80
C PHE A 477 -5.39 -26.12 5.16
N SER A 478 -4.54 -26.89 5.86
CA SER A 478 -3.16 -26.51 6.15
C SER A 478 -2.36 -26.19 4.89
N ILE A 479 -2.51 -26.94 3.79
CA ILE A 479 -1.83 -26.64 2.52
C ILE A 479 -2.38 -25.35 1.90
N LEU A 480 -3.70 -25.27 1.66
CA LEU A 480 -4.38 -24.08 1.13
C LEU A 480 -4.08 -22.81 1.95
N ARG A 481 -3.76 -23.00 3.23
CA ARG A 481 -3.58 -21.94 4.19
C ARG A 481 -2.12 -21.57 4.43
N GLU A 482 -1.17 -22.50 4.44
CA GLU A 482 0.25 -22.18 4.27
C GLU A 482 0.45 -21.38 2.98
N GLU A 483 -0.24 -21.79 1.90
CA GLU A 483 -0.33 -21.03 0.66
C GLU A 483 -1.03 -19.68 0.88
N SER A 484 -2.12 -19.61 1.65
CA SER A 484 -2.79 -18.33 1.98
C SER A 484 -1.97 -17.37 2.85
N GLU A 485 -1.15 -17.87 3.78
CA GLU A 485 -0.31 -17.07 4.67
C GLU A 485 0.98 -16.67 3.98
N SER A 486 1.57 -17.56 3.18
CA SER A 486 2.62 -17.19 2.23
C SER A 486 2.10 -16.09 1.30
N VAL A 487 0.88 -16.22 0.75
CA VAL A 487 0.19 -15.17 -0.02
C VAL A 487 -0.05 -13.89 0.80
N LEU A 488 -0.49 -13.98 2.06
CA LEU A 488 -0.78 -12.79 2.87
C LEU A 488 0.51 -12.03 3.23
N GLN A 489 1.59 -12.76 3.53
CA GLN A 489 2.92 -12.19 3.76
C GLN A 489 3.48 -11.60 2.46
N LEU A 490 3.40 -12.32 1.34
CA LEU A 490 3.84 -11.82 0.03
C LEU A 490 3.07 -10.55 -0.38
N LYS A 491 1.78 -10.45 -0.03
CA LYS A 491 0.94 -9.26 -0.21
C LYS A 491 1.20 -8.13 0.81
N GLY A 492 1.71 -8.45 1.99
CA GLY A 492 2.17 -7.46 2.97
C GLY A 492 3.56 -6.92 2.65
N LEU A 493 4.34 -7.68 1.88
CA LEU A 493 5.69 -7.35 1.40
C LEU A 493 5.70 -6.77 -0.02
N THR A 494 4.61 -6.87 -0.79
CA THR A 494 4.39 -6.07 -2.00
C THR A 494 3.58 -4.81 -1.68
N PRO A 495 4.10 -3.59 -1.95
CA PRO A 495 3.41 -2.30 -1.73
C PRO A 495 2.03 -2.11 -2.41
N THR A 496 1.56 -3.10 -3.16
CA THR A 496 0.32 -3.09 -3.97
C THR A 496 -0.71 -4.13 -3.51
N GLY A 497 -0.39 -4.96 -2.50
CA GLY A 497 -1.27 -6.08 -2.09
C GLY A 497 -1.52 -7.12 -3.20
N ALA A 498 -0.74 -7.08 -4.28
CA ALA A 498 -0.81 -7.95 -5.44
C ALA A 498 0.33 -8.99 -5.39
N LEU A 499 0.05 -10.20 -5.87
CA LEU A 499 1.05 -11.27 -5.91
C LEU A 499 1.93 -11.12 -7.16
N PRO A 500 3.25 -11.37 -7.08
CA PRO A 500 4.13 -11.41 -8.25
C PRO A 500 3.60 -12.35 -9.34
N VAL A 501 3.70 -11.93 -10.60
CA VAL A 501 3.17 -12.69 -11.75
C VAL A 501 3.89 -14.03 -11.84
N GLY A 502 3.15 -15.11 -11.61
CA GLY A 502 3.69 -16.48 -11.60
C GLY A 502 3.84 -17.12 -10.23
N ALA A 503 3.79 -16.36 -9.12
CA ALA A 503 3.98 -16.90 -7.76
C ALA A 503 2.99 -18.02 -7.40
N LEU A 504 1.74 -17.92 -7.85
CA LEU A 504 0.72 -18.97 -7.68
C LEU A 504 0.84 -20.13 -8.68
N SER A 505 1.60 -19.98 -9.78
CA SER A 505 1.61 -20.96 -10.88
C SER A 505 2.56 -22.14 -10.65
N GLY A 506 3.57 -21.98 -9.80
CA GLY A 506 4.43 -23.06 -9.31
C GLY A 506 4.07 -23.61 -7.92
N GLY A 507 2.97 -23.14 -7.32
CA GLY A 507 2.51 -23.57 -5.99
C GLY A 507 3.48 -23.21 -4.86
N ARG A 508 3.47 -24.02 -3.80
CA ARG A 508 4.24 -23.81 -2.55
C ARG A 508 5.73 -23.48 -2.76
N ASP A 509 6.39 -24.07 -3.74
CA ASP A 509 7.83 -23.84 -3.94
C ASP A 509 8.12 -22.47 -4.59
N SER A 510 7.30 -22.01 -5.55
CA SER A 510 7.40 -20.64 -6.07
C SER A 510 6.88 -19.58 -5.10
N LEU A 511 5.92 -19.92 -4.23
CA LEU A 511 5.54 -19.07 -3.11
C LEU A 511 6.71 -18.92 -2.12
N LYS A 512 7.43 -20.01 -1.81
CA LYS A 512 8.64 -19.95 -0.98
C LYS A 512 9.78 -19.20 -1.64
N GLU A 513 10.07 -19.43 -2.91
CA GLU A 513 11.14 -18.71 -3.63
C GLU A 513 10.87 -17.20 -3.66
N ALA A 514 9.61 -16.79 -3.90
CA ALA A 514 9.21 -15.40 -3.81
C ALA A 514 9.24 -14.85 -2.36
N LEU A 515 8.88 -15.67 -1.36
CA LEU A 515 8.93 -15.29 0.06
C LEU A 515 10.37 -15.25 0.60
N GLU A 516 11.29 -16.06 0.12
CA GLU A 516 12.72 -16.01 0.45
C GLU A 516 13.37 -14.78 -0.23
N GLY A 517 12.97 -14.45 -1.46
CA GLY A 517 13.32 -13.18 -2.12
C GLY A 517 12.73 -11.93 -1.47
N LEU A 518 11.62 -12.03 -0.72
CA LEU A 518 10.97 -10.89 -0.05
C LEU A 518 11.14 -10.86 1.48
N THR A 519 11.53 -11.96 2.14
CA THR A 519 11.99 -11.95 3.54
C THR A 519 13.40 -11.38 3.68
N ALA A 520 14.09 -11.20 2.55
CA ALA A 520 15.18 -10.23 2.40
C ALA A 520 14.80 -8.81 2.86
N SER A 521 13.52 -8.45 2.96
CA SER A 521 13.06 -7.21 3.64
C SER A 521 13.59 -7.04 5.07
N SER A 522 13.82 -8.15 5.80
CA SER A 522 14.45 -8.14 7.12
C SER A 522 15.97 -7.87 7.10
N HIS A 523 16.56 -7.82 5.90
CA HIS A 523 17.99 -7.73 5.60
C HIS A 523 18.26 -6.78 4.41
N ILE A 524 17.38 -5.81 4.13
CA ILE A 524 17.70 -4.76 3.16
C ILE A 524 18.90 -3.97 3.70
N HIS A 525 19.97 -3.92 2.92
CA HIS A 525 21.28 -3.41 3.34
C HIS A 525 21.73 -2.19 2.52
N SER A 526 21.08 -1.87 1.40
CA SER A 526 21.33 -0.60 0.68
C SER A 526 20.09 -0.01 0.01
N PHE A 527 20.21 1.27 -0.35
CA PHE A 527 19.22 2.03 -1.13
C PHE A 527 18.91 1.38 -2.49
N GLU A 528 19.94 0.85 -3.17
CA GLU A 528 19.80 0.18 -4.47
C GLU A 528 19.05 -1.14 -4.39
N GLU A 529 19.20 -1.88 -3.27
CA GLU A 529 18.46 -3.11 -3.02
C GLU A 529 16.97 -2.83 -2.82
N ALA A 530 16.63 -1.82 -1.99
CA ALA A 530 15.26 -1.34 -1.85
C ALA A 530 14.67 -0.89 -3.19
N LYS A 531 15.39 -0.05 -3.95
CA LYS A 531 14.96 0.43 -5.28
C LYS A 531 14.79 -0.71 -6.28
N GLY A 532 15.61 -1.77 -6.19
CA GLY A 532 15.51 -2.96 -7.05
C GLY A 532 14.28 -3.81 -6.76
N LEU A 533 13.97 -4.04 -5.48
CA LEU A 533 12.76 -4.76 -5.05
C LEU A 533 11.48 -3.97 -5.37
N ASP A 534 11.52 -2.64 -5.25
CA ASP A 534 10.36 -1.77 -5.42
C ASP A 534 10.04 -1.39 -6.88
N ALA A 535 10.95 -1.65 -7.83
CA ALA A 535 10.85 -1.24 -9.23
C ALA A 535 9.58 -1.71 -9.99
N VAL A 536 8.82 -2.67 -9.44
CA VAL A 536 7.51 -3.07 -9.98
C VAL A 536 6.41 -2.07 -9.63
N ASN A 537 6.50 -1.41 -8.48
CA ASN A 537 5.52 -0.47 -7.94
C ASN A 537 5.77 0.96 -8.49
N GLU A 538 7.00 1.26 -8.87
CA GLU A 538 7.37 2.47 -9.61
C GLU A 538 6.77 2.57 -11.02
N ARG A 539 6.02 1.54 -11.47
CA ARG A 539 5.38 1.45 -12.79
C ARG A 539 3.95 1.97 -12.78
N MET A 540 3.51 2.52 -13.91
CA MET A 540 2.09 2.76 -14.14
C MET A 540 1.32 1.43 -14.05
N PRO A 541 0.30 1.30 -13.15
CA PRO A 541 -0.42 0.05 -12.95
C PRO A 541 -1.13 -0.44 -14.21
N PRO A 542 -1.34 -1.76 -14.36
CA PRO A 542 -2.08 -2.30 -15.49
C PRO A 542 -3.53 -1.82 -15.45
N ARG A 543 -3.98 -1.15 -16.53
CA ARG A 543 -5.39 -0.76 -16.68
C ARG A 543 -6.29 -1.98 -16.65
N ARG A 544 -7.32 -1.96 -15.82
CA ARG A 544 -8.40 -2.97 -15.84
C ARG A 544 -8.95 -3.05 -17.27
N PRO A 545 -9.04 -4.23 -17.89
CA PRO A 545 -9.62 -4.35 -19.22
C PRO A 545 -11.07 -3.88 -19.17
N LEU A 546 -11.47 -3.02 -20.12
CA LEU A 546 -12.86 -2.59 -20.26
C LEU A 546 -13.71 -3.84 -20.52
N LEU A 547 -14.47 -4.26 -19.50
CA LEU A 547 -15.57 -5.21 -19.68
C LEU A 547 -16.60 -4.54 -20.58
N MET A 548 -16.52 -4.86 -21.88
CA MET A 548 -17.61 -4.61 -22.81
C MET A 548 -18.89 -5.17 -22.19
N SER A 549 -19.97 -4.39 -22.24
CA SER A 549 -21.29 -4.80 -21.72
C SER A 549 -21.84 -5.96 -22.54
N ALA A 550 -21.42 -7.17 -22.19
CA ALA A 550 -21.94 -8.40 -22.74
C ALA A 550 -23.31 -8.66 -22.09
N SER A 551 -24.36 -8.28 -22.82
CA SER A 551 -25.74 -8.57 -22.42
C SER A 551 -25.91 -10.06 -22.17
N SER A 552 -26.50 -10.41 -21.02
CA SER A 552 -26.50 -11.76 -20.44
C SER A 552 -27.42 -12.74 -21.21
N SER A 553 -27.02 -13.13 -22.40
CA SER A 553 -27.66 -14.14 -23.24
C SER A 553 -27.11 -15.54 -22.90
N SER A 554 -27.54 -16.09 -21.76
CA SER A 554 -27.05 -17.36 -21.23
C SER A 554 -27.45 -18.56 -22.09
N ILE A 555 -26.57 -18.98 -23.01
CA ILE A 555 -26.72 -20.23 -23.77
C ILE A 555 -26.34 -21.41 -22.84
N THR A 556 -27.33 -21.93 -22.11
CA THR A 556 -27.17 -23.12 -21.28
C THR A 556 -27.32 -24.39 -22.13
N THR A 557 -26.22 -25.07 -22.40
CA THR A 557 -26.21 -26.35 -23.14
C THR A 557 -26.74 -27.49 -22.27
N VAL A 558 -28.06 -27.70 -22.27
CA VAL A 558 -28.71 -28.78 -21.50
C VAL A 558 -28.65 -30.12 -22.24
N THR A 559 -27.94 -31.09 -21.66
CA THR A 559 -27.98 -32.49 -22.10
C THR A 559 -29.35 -33.11 -21.82
N ARG A 560 -30.00 -33.64 -22.87
CA ARG A 560 -31.28 -34.35 -22.73
C ARG A 560 -31.06 -35.72 -22.07
N SER A 561 -31.70 -35.93 -20.92
CA SER A 561 -32.11 -37.26 -20.44
C SER A 561 -33.61 -37.21 -20.13
N SER A 562 -34.32 -38.31 -20.35
CA SER A 562 -35.78 -38.32 -20.43
C SER A 562 -36.42 -39.20 -19.35
N SER A 563 -37.28 -38.61 -18.53
CA SER A 563 -38.30 -39.32 -17.77
C SER A 563 -39.52 -38.42 -17.54
N SER A 564 -40.71 -39.03 -17.48
CA SER A 564 -42.00 -38.37 -17.32
C SER A 564 -42.43 -38.36 -15.85
N THR A 565 -43.34 -37.43 -15.47
CA THR A 565 -44.65 -37.71 -14.83
C THR A 565 -45.39 -36.41 -14.45
N ASN A 566 -46.73 -36.49 -14.44
CA ASN A 566 -47.75 -35.48 -14.14
C ASN A 566 -47.52 -34.56 -12.93
N ASN A 567 -47.89 -33.29 -13.03
CA ASN A 567 -49.14 -32.71 -12.48
C ASN A 567 -49.27 -31.23 -12.93
N ASN A 568 -50.37 -30.76 -13.54
CA ASN A 568 -51.76 -30.55 -13.10
C ASN A 568 -52.00 -29.35 -12.16
N ASN A 569 -52.94 -28.49 -12.59
CA ASN A 569 -53.63 -27.40 -11.86
C ASN A 569 -52.78 -26.14 -11.53
N ASN A 570 -53.30 -24.90 -11.57
CA ASN A 570 -54.66 -24.48 -11.94
C ASN A 570 -54.75 -23.06 -12.56
N SER A 571 -55.95 -22.75 -13.08
CA SER A 571 -56.65 -21.45 -13.23
C SER A 571 -56.00 -20.18 -12.61
N SER A 572 -56.17 -18.97 -13.15
CA SER A 572 -57.37 -18.42 -13.82
C SER A 572 -57.13 -17.13 -14.64
N SER A 573 -58.13 -16.76 -15.47
CA SER A 573 -58.55 -15.41 -15.93
C SER A 573 -57.80 -14.16 -15.40
N SER A 574 -57.63 -13.08 -16.19
CA SER A 574 -58.69 -12.40 -16.95
C SER A 574 -58.18 -11.60 -18.18
N SER A 575 -59.13 -11.20 -19.03
CA SER A 575 -58.87 -10.59 -20.35
C SER A 575 -59.14 -9.07 -20.42
N ASN A 576 -58.74 -8.50 -21.55
CA ASN A 576 -59.41 -7.41 -22.28
C ASN A 576 -59.26 -5.92 -21.85
N ASN A 577 -58.48 -5.22 -22.69
CA ASN A 577 -58.96 -4.18 -23.63
C ASN A 577 -59.00 -2.69 -23.26
N ASN A 578 -58.55 -1.92 -24.27
CA ASN A 578 -59.09 -0.63 -24.75
C ASN A 578 -58.86 0.65 -23.90
N SER A 579 -58.71 1.83 -24.51
CA SER A 579 -58.44 2.21 -25.93
C SER A 579 -58.15 3.72 -26.05
N SER A 580 -57.81 4.19 -27.26
CA SER A 580 -57.98 5.59 -27.74
C SER A 580 -57.11 6.69 -27.06
N SER A 581 -56.77 7.83 -27.68
CA SER A 581 -57.05 8.37 -29.04
C SER A 581 -56.04 9.46 -29.46
N THR A 582 -55.63 9.43 -30.74
CA THR A 582 -55.67 10.51 -31.78
C THR A 582 -55.55 12.01 -31.40
N THR A 583 -54.85 12.92 -32.12
CA THR A 583 -54.16 12.89 -33.45
C THR A 583 -52.77 13.62 -33.41
N THR A 584 -52.28 14.63 -34.16
CA THR A 584 -52.73 15.51 -35.29
C THR A 584 -51.53 16.20 -36.03
N THR A 585 -51.55 16.27 -37.38
CA THR A 585 -51.09 17.32 -38.38
C THR A 585 -50.10 18.47 -38.02
N THR A 586 -49.22 19.07 -38.88
CA THR A 586 -48.92 18.95 -40.35
C THR A 586 -47.66 19.73 -40.84
N THR A 587 -46.89 19.14 -41.76
CA THR A 587 -46.14 19.67 -42.97
C THR A 587 -45.56 21.10 -43.13
N LYS A 588 -44.26 21.18 -43.51
CA LYS A 588 -43.61 21.88 -44.69
C LYS A 588 -42.07 21.72 -44.56
N ASP A 589 -41.22 21.39 -45.55
CA ASP A 589 -40.97 21.86 -46.95
C ASP A 589 -40.33 23.27 -47.02
N ILE A 590 -39.27 23.61 -47.79
CA ILE A 590 -38.48 22.97 -48.89
C ILE A 590 -37.20 23.87 -49.13
N SER A 591 -36.03 23.56 -49.73
CA SER A 591 -35.26 22.35 -50.14
C SER A 591 -33.78 22.74 -50.56
N ASN A 592 -32.95 21.77 -51.00
CA ASN A 592 -31.77 21.89 -51.90
C ASN A 592 -30.47 22.60 -51.40
N THR A 593 -29.23 22.30 -51.86
CA THR A 593 -28.69 21.35 -52.86
C THR A 593 -27.19 21.03 -52.64
N SER A 594 -26.70 19.92 -53.24
CA SER A 594 -25.28 19.60 -53.58
C SER A 594 -24.24 19.47 -52.45
N SER A 595 -23.17 18.66 -52.56
CA SER A 595 -22.75 17.70 -53.59
C SER A 595 -21.99 16.53 -52.95
N ASN A 596 -22.11 15.32 -53.52
CA ASN A 596 -21.37 14.12 -53.11
C ASN A 596 -20.89 13.42 -54.38
N ASP A 597 -19.63 12.98 -54.46
CA ASP A 597 -19.22 11.98 -55.45
C ASP A 597 -18.05 11.11 -54.97
N THR A 598 -17.82 10.03 -55.70
CA THR A 598 -17.29 8.74 -55.23
C THR A 598 -15.81 8.51 -55.55
N ALA A 599 -15.12 7.73 -54.70
CA ALA A 599 -13.90 7.02 -55.10
C ALA A 599 -13.64 5.76 -54.25
N THR A 600 -13.31 4.66 -54.93
CA THR A 600 -12.99 3.32 -54.39
C THR A 600 -11.64 3.22 -53.67
N VAL A 601 -11.53 2.28 -52.72
CA VAL A 601 -10.25 1.66 -52.30
C VAL A 601 -10.34 0.14 -52.45
N THR A 602 -9.27 -0.49 -52.95
CA THR A 602 -9.21 -1.90 -53.37
C THR A 602 -8.73 -2.87 -52.28
N LYS A 603 -9.08 -4.15 -52.43
CA LYS A 603 -8.54 -5.26 -51.62
C LYS A 603 -7.24 -5.80 -52.21
N THR A 604 -6.24 -6.05 -51.36
CA THR A 604 -5.11 -6.95 -51.61
C THR A 604 -4.97 -7.95 -50.45
N SER A 605 -4.25 -9.05 -50.63
CA SER A 605 -4.42 -10.28 -49.83
C SER A 605 -3.11 -10.95 -49.40
N ARG A 606 -3.15 -11.60 -48.22
CA ARG A 606 -2.11 -12.50 -47.65
C ARG A 606 -0.80 -11.77 -47.23
N THR A 607 0.06 -12.31 -46.35
CA THR A 607 0.23 -13.74 -45.94
C THR A 607 0.58 -13.90 -44.46
N THR A 608 0.19 -15.04 -43.86
CA THR A 608 0.54 -15.47 -42.50
C THR A 608 1.89 -16.16 -42.40
N VAL A 609 2.66 -15.94 -41.33
CA VAL A 609 3.77 -16.80 -40.90
C VAL A 609 3.58 -17.16 -39.41
N LYS A 610 4.08 -18.32 -38.99
CA LYS A 610 3.77 -18.97 -37.71
C LYS A 610 4.73 -18.58 -36.57
N SER A 611 4.25 -18.78 -35.34
CA SER A 611 5.09 -18.93 -34.15
C SER A 611 6.03 -20.14 -34.27
N ALA A 612 7.18 -20.07 -33.60
CA ALA A 612 8.13 -21.17 -33.46
C ALA A 612 8.54 -21.31 -31.98
N THR A 613 8.25 -22.46 -31.38
CA THR A 613 8.72 -22.87 -30.06
C THR A 613 10.09 -23.54 -30.20
N THR A 614 11.04 -23.27 -29.30
CA THR A 614 12.30 -24.02 -29.17
C THR A 614 12.48 -24.54 -27.75
N SER A 615 13.19 -25.67 -27.63
CA SER A 615 13.22 -26.52 -26.44
C SER A 615 14.63 -26.83 -25.95
N ASN A 616 14.72 -27.31 -24.71
CA ASN A 616 15.95 -27.69 -24.01
C ASN A 616 16.87 -28.62 -24.80
N VAL A 617 18.19 -28.34 -24.76
CA VAL A 617 19.27 -29.34 -24.87
C VAL A 617 20.33 -29.03 -23.80
N ARG A 618 21.03 -30.05 -23.30
CA ARG A 618 21.86 -30.00 -22.08
C ARG A 618 23.29 -30.54 -22.32
N ALA A 619 24.28 -29.83 -21.76
CA ALA A 619 25.67 -30.23 -21.51
C ALA A 619 26.64 -30.45 -22.70
N GLY A 620 27.90 -30.02 -22.51
CA GLY A 620 29.05 -30.32 -23.36
C GLY A 620 30.32 -29.52 -22.99
N PHE A 621 31.39 -30.19 -22.54
CA PHE A 621 32.73 -29.60 -22.32
C PHE A 621 33.35 -29.16 -23.67
N THR A 622 34.23 -28.15 -23.76
CA THR A 622 35.62 -28.13 -23.24
C THR A 622 36.20 -26.68 -23.23
N ALA A 623 37.49 -26.50 -22.88
CA ALA A 623 38.13 -25.21 -22.61
C ALA A 623 39.43 -24.96 -23.42
N LYS A 624 40.03 -23.75 -23.27
CA LYS A 624 41.29 -23.21 -23.89
C LYS A 624 41.08 -22.61 -25.30
N LYS A 625 41.86 -21.63 -25.79
CA LYS A 625 42.84 -20.68 -25.19
C LYS A 625 43.06 -19.49 -26.17
N PHE A 626 43.56 -18.36 -25.66
CA PHE A 626 44.34 -17.29 -26.36
C PHE A 626 44.26 -17.18 -27.90
N SER A 627 43.78 -16.02 -28.37
CA SER A 627 44.67 -14.95 -28.86
C SER A 627 44.09 -13.58 -28.50
#